data_AF-A0A3D2G7R5-F1
#
_entry.id   AF-A0A3D2G7R5-F1
#
_cell.length_a   1.000
_cell.length_b   1.000
_cell.length_c   1.000
_cell.angle_alpha   90.00
_cell.angle_beta   90.00
_cell.angle_gamma   90.00
#
_symmetry.space_group_name_H-M   'P 1'
#
loop_
_entity.id
_entity.type
_entity.pdbx_description
1 polymer ?
#
loop_
_entity_poly.entity_id
_entity_poly.type
_entity_poly.pdbx_seq_one_letter_code
_entity_poly.pdbx_strand_id
1 'polypeptide(L)' 'MKATGRVFKYGDNVDTDVIIPARYLNSSDPAELATHCMEDI' A
#
# COMPACT_ATOMS: atom_id res chain seq x y z
N MET A 1 -19.25 1.81 14.13
CA MET A 1 -17.91 2.45 14.13
C MET A 1 -17.98 3.68 13.21
N LYS A 2 -17.47 4.86 13.61
CA LYS A 2 -17.35 6.05 12.75
C LYS A 2 -15.87 6.43 12.65
N ALA A 3 -15.36 6.63 11.43
CA ALA A 3 -13.98 7.03 11.17
C ALA A 3 -13.97 8.34 10.36
N THR A 4 -13.08 9.26 10.72
CA THR A 4 -12.85 10.54 10.03
C THR A 4 -11.37 10.71 9.77
N GLY A 5 -10.98 11.09 8.55
CA GLY A 5 -9.58 11.19 8.15
C GLY A 5 -9.40 11.83 6.77
N ARG A 6 -8.15 11.93 6.32
CA ARG A 6 -7.78 12.42 4.99
C ARG A 6 -8.00 11.32 3.95
N VAL A 7 -8.55 11.71 2.79
CA VAL A 7 -8.68 10.82 1.64
C VAL A 7 -7.39 10.87 0.81
N PHE A 8 -6.84 9.69 0.51
CA PHE A 8 -5.86 9.48 -0.56
C PHE A 8 -6.58 8.76 -1.69
N LYS A 9 -6.74 9.43 -2.83
CA LYS A 9 -7.53 8.91 -3.96
C LYS A 9 -6.59 8.53 -5.10
N TYR A 10 -6.72 7.29 -5.57
CA TYR A 10 -5.97 6.75 -6.70
C TYR A 10 -6.88 6.57 -7.93
N GLY A 11 -6.27 6.33 -9.09
CA GLY A 11 -6.95 6.12 -10.36
C GLY A 11 -7.49 4.70 -10.54
N ASP A 12 -7.69 4.31 -11.79
CA ASP A 12 -8.11 2.96 -12.17
C ASP A 12 -6.92 1.99 -12.18
N ASN A 13 -7.20 0.67 -12.23
CA ASN A 13 -6.19 -0.40 -12.34
C ASN A 13 -5.19 -0.49 -11.16
N VAL A 14 -5.66 -0.25 -9.93
CA VAL A 14 -4.86 -0.51 -8.72
C VAL A 14 -4.92 -2.00 -8.39
N ASP A 15 -3.82 -2.72 -8.63
CA ASP A 15 -3.64 -4.13 -8.29
C ASP A 15 -2.69 -4.34 -7.10
N THR A 16 -2.40 -5.59 -6.76
CA THR A 16 -1.57 -5.93 -5.60
C THR A 16 -0.11 -5.50 -5.75
N ASP A 17 0.43 -5.47 -6.97
CA ASP A 17 1.82 -5.07 -7.21
C ASP A 17 1.97 -3.56 -7.07
N VAL A 18 0.94 -2.78 -7.42
CA VAL A 18 0.89 -1.33 -7.17
C VAL A 18 0.70 -1.01 -5.68
N ILE A 19 -0.04 -1.85 -4.94
CA ILE A 19 -0.23 -1.67 -3.48
C ILE A 19 1.05 -2.02 -2.72
N ILE A 20 1.65 -3.16 -3.03
CA ILE A 20 2.88 -3.65 -2.42
C ILE A 20 3.71 -4.45 -3.45
N PRO A 21 4.80 -3.89 -3.98
CA PRO A 21 5.61 -4.56 -4.99
C PRO A 21 6.21 -5.88 -4.49
N ALA A 22 6.20 -6.91 -5.35
CA ALA A 22 6.75 -8.23 -5.04
C ALA A 22 8.21 -8.22 -4.52
N ARG A 23 8.98 -7.18 -4.86
CA ARG A 23 10.38 -7.00 -4.42
C ARG A 23 10.52 -6.86 -2.89
N TYR A 24 9.46 -6.48 -2.19
CA TYR A 24 9.43 -6.31 -0.73
C TYR A 24 8.84 -7.52 0.02
N LEU A 25 8.37 -8.54 -0.70
CA LEU A 25 7.76 -9.74 -0.12
C LEU A 25 8.79 -10.78 0.36
N ASN A 26 10.06 -10.39 0.44
CA ASN A 26 11.10 -11.13 1.16
C ASN A 26 10.99 -10.94 2.68
N SER A 27 10.24 -9.94 3.13
CA SER A 27 9.89 -9.69 4.53
C SER A 27 8.39 -9.89 4.76
N SER A 28 8.06 -10.38 5.96
CA SER A 28 6.69 -10.48 6.45
C SER A 28 6.44 -9.51 7.61
N ASP A 29 7.40 -8.63 7.95
CA ASP A 29 7.22 -7.62 8.99
C ASP A 29 6.21 -6.55 8.50
N PRO A 30 5.05 -6.39 9.15
CA PRO A 30 4.08 -5.38 8.76
C PRO A 30 4.64 -3.95 8.81
N ALA A 31 5.58 -3.67 9.72
CA ALA A 31 6.16 -2.33 9.82
C ALA A 31 7.04 -2.01 8.60
N GLU A 32 7.79 -2.99 8.10
CA GLU A 32 8.61 -2.88 6.90
C GLU A 32 7.74 -2.77 5.64
N LEU A 33 6.73 -3.63 5.48
CA LEU A 33 5.83 -3.56 4.32
C LEU A 33 5.06 -2.23 4.27
N ALA A 34 4.69 -1.67 5.43
CA ALA A 34 3.99 -0.39 5.50
C ALA A 34 4.81 0.79 4.96
N THR A 35 6.15 0.75 5.01
CA THR A 35 6.98 1.83 4.46
C THR A 35 7.01 1.85 2.93
N HIS A 36 6.56 0.77 2.29
CA HIS A 36 6.52 0.59 0.84
C HIS A 36 5.09 0.60 0.26
N CYS A 37 4.10 0.92 1.09
CA CYS A 37 2.70 0.97 0.69
C CYS A 37 2.48 2.05 -0.38
N MET A 38 1.96 1.65 -1.54
CA MET A 38 1.67 2.55 -2.66
C MET A 38 2.90 3.33 -3.14
N GLU A 39 4.10 2.76 -3.05
CA GLU A 39 5.37 3.42 -3.43
C GLU A 39 5.45 3.74 -4.92
N ASP A 40 4.89 2.87 -5.76
CA ASP A 40 5.01 2.91 -7.23
C ASP A 40 3.80 3.59 -7.91
N ILE A 41 2.97 4.36 -7.17
CA ILE A 41 1.72 5.01 -7.68
C ILE A 41 1.81 6.53 -7.89
#